data_AF-A0A1Y4WQ67-F1
#
_entry.id   AF-A0A1Y4WQ67-F1
#
_cell.length_a   1.000
_cell.length_b   1.000
_cell.length_c   1.000
_cell.angle_alpha   90.00
_cell.angle_beta   90.00
_cell.angle_gamma   90.00
#
_symmetry.space_group_name_H-M   'P 1'
#
loop_
_entity.id
_entity.type
_entity.pdbx_description
1 polymer ?
#
loop_
_entity_poly.entity_id
_entity_poly.type
_entity_poly.pdbx_seq_one_letter_code
_entity_poly.pdbx_strand_id
1 'polypeptide(L)'
;MTQQPGNASSAEANTQNAQISLMVFPYDTPLRYLPAYYLLPLDMISKSKECRDIPRSALKALESEHYRKVIFNTEFIHLMMEAISFLVWPHLGIYAKKEAFSMDDPIYRWTYATPLFLNCLAEISDYNLQFLFSRPRSFEYPYRTMDEVNTIMHTTVERAIDKHGMKEIIEVVKQNRCDEDYSSVNSAAKIDFLRKRYHTRNFAPRMEESLDGLMEGATEPDQSNIEEQVVAEVLVKDFIKQLTPRDIHILELRKNGYTYQEIADQLGYHTHSAVKKRVDRLAEQWLAYTQGHT
;
A
#
# COMPACT_ATOMS: atom_id res chain seq x y z
N MET A 1 8.60 -65.26 -36.09
CA MET A 1 7.53 -64.26 -36.21
C MET A 1 7.14 -63.84 -34.81
N THR A 2 7.70 -62.73 -34.32
CA THR A 2 7.41 -62.22 -32.98
C THR A 2 6.90 -60.80 -33.18
N GLN A 3 5.58 -60.63 -33.13
CA GLN A 3 4.95 -59.31 -33.23
C GLN A 3 5.20 -58.56 -31.92
N GLN A 4 5.89 -57.41 -32.02
CA GLN A 4 5.94 -56.42 -30.94
C GLN A 4 4.57 -55.71 -30.85
N PRO A 5 4.03 -55.44 -29.64
CA PRO A 5 2.84 -54.62 -29.48
C PRO A 5 3.26 -53.14 -29.61
N GLY A 6 3.06 -52.57 -30.80
CA GLY A 6 3.37 -51.18 -31.10
C GLY A 6 2.14 -50.26 -31.07
N ASN A 7 2.34 -49.09 -30.49
CA ASN A 7 1.83 -47.79 -31.00
C ASN A 7 0.40 -47.29 -30.70
N ALA A 8 -0.37 -47.87 -29.78
CA ALA A 8 -1.63 -47.21 -29.36
C ALA A 8 -1.39 -46.02 -28.40
N SER A 9 -0.49 -46.19 -27.41
CA SER A 9 -0.28 -45.20 -26.34
C SER A 9 0.42 -43.91 -26.78
N SER A 10 1.29 -43.98 -27.79
CA SER A 10 2.02 -42.84 -28.35
C SER A 10 1.15 -41.97 -29.25
N ALA A 11 0.19 -42.56 -29.97
CA ALA A 11 -0.73 -41.85 -30.85
C ALA A 11 -1.81 -41.08 -30.08
N GLU A 12 -2.34 -41.65 -28.98
CA GLU A 12 -3.30 -40.99 -28.09
C GLU A 12 -2.67 -39.81 -27.34
N ALA A 13 -1.44 -39.98 -26.85
CA ALA A 13 -0.68 -38.90 -26.22
C ALA A 13 -0.35 -37.75 -27.19
N ASN A 14 0.00 -38.06 -28.46
CA ASN A 14 0.24 -37.04 -29.48
C ASN A 14 -1.05 -36.32 -29.90
N THR A 15 -2.18 -37.02 -29.94
CA THR A 15 -3.48 -36.44 -30.30
C THR A 15 -4.02 -35.54 -29.18
N GLN A 16 -3.85 -35.93 -27.91
CA GLN A 16 -4.14 -35.07 -26.76
C GLN A 16 -3.22 -33.84 -26.72
N ASN A 17 -1.92 -34.01 -26.93
CA ASN A 17 -0.98 -32.88 -26.97
C ASN A 17 -1.30 -31.89 -28.11
N ALA A 18 -1.73 -32.39 -29.27
CA ALA A 18 -2.15 -31.55 -30.39
C ALA A 18 -3.48 -30.81 -30.13
N GLN A 19 -4.46 -31.45 -29.48
CA GLN A 19 -5.71 -30.78 -29.09
C GLN A 19 -5.52 -29.76 -27.99
N ILE A 20 -4.64 -30.02 -27.03
CA ILE A 20 -4.31 -29.09 -25.94
C ILE A 20 -3.64 -27.84 -26.52
N SER A 21 -2.74 -27.97 -27.51
CA SER A 21 -2.04 -26.83 -28.15
C SER A 21 -2.94 -25.82 -28.88
N LEU A 22 -4.22 -26.14 -29.10
CA LEU A 22 -5.22 -25.29 -29.77
C LEU A 22 -6.27 -24.72 -28.80
N MET A 23 -6.15 -25.00 -27.49
CA MET A 23 -7.14 -24.60 -26.50
C MET A 23 -6.98 -23.12 -26.14
N VAL A 24 -7.90 -22.28 -26.64
CA VAL A 24 -7.98 -20.87 -26.26
C VAL A 24 -8.73 -20.77 -24.93
N PHE A 25 -8.03 -20.40 -23.86
CA PHE A 25 -8.64 -20.15 -22.56
C PHE A 25 -9.21 -18.73 -22.51
N PRO A 26 -10.49 -18.52 -22.12
CA PRO A 26 -11.04 -17.18 -22.05
C PRO A 26 -10.46 -16.41 -20.86
N TYR A 27 -10.04 -15.17 -21.13
CA TYR A 27 -9.39 -14.28 -20.15
C TYR A 27 -10.28 -13.88 -18.96
N ASP A 28 -11.60 -14.00 -19.11
CA ASP A 28 -12.59 -13.64 -18.07
C ASP A 28 -12.98 -14.81 -17.16
N THR A 29 -12.28 -15.95 -17.26
CA THR A 29 -12.58 -17.11 -16.42
C THR A 29 -11.73 -17.14 -15.15
N PRO A 30 -12.27 -17.65 -14.02
CA PRO A 30 -11.50 -17.92 -12.81
C PRO A 30 -10.30 -18.87 -13.05
N LEU A 31 -10.32 -19.64 -14.15
CA LEU A 31 -9.21 -20.50 -14.56
C LEU A 31 -7.89 -19.73 -14.68
N ARG A 32 -7.91 -18.44 -15.05
CA ARG A 32 -6.69 -17.62 -15.17
C ARG A 32 -5.85 -17.52 -13.90
N TYR A 33 -6.42 -17.86 -12.75
CA TYR A 33 -5.72 -17.89 -11.46
C TYR A 33 -5.12 -19.25 -11.10
N LEU A 34 -5.36 -20.31 -11.89
CA LEU A 34 -4.75 -21.64 -11.68
C LEU A 34 -3.21 -21.62 -11.69
N PRO A 35 -2.51 -20.82 -12.54
CA PRO A 35 -1.06 -20.67 -12.43
C PRO A 35 -0.63 -20.19 -11.04
N ALA A 36 -1.36 -19.25 -10.43
CA ALA A 36 -1.09 -18.88 -9.03
C ALA A 36 -1.27 -20.10 -8.12
N TYR A 37 -2.41 -20.80 -8.19
CA TYR A 37 -2.68 -21.97 -7.34
C TYR A 37 -1.58 -23.03 -7.39
N TYR A 38 -1.09 -23.37 -8.59
CA TYR A 38 -0.04 -24.38 -8.75
C TYR A 38 1.37 -23.87 -8.43
N LEU A 39 1.57 -22.55 -8.35
CA LEU A 39 2.81 -21.93 -7.91
C LEU A 39 2.92 -21.86 -6.37
N LEU A 40 1.79 -21.69 -5.66
CA LEU A 40 1.79 -21.38 -4.24
C LEU A 40 2.33 -22.49 -3.32
N PRO A 41 3.00 -22.13 -2.20
CA PRO A 41 3.34 -23.05 -1.13
C PRO A 41 2.11 -23.60 -0.40
N LEU A 42 2.25 -24.76 0.23
CA LEU A 42 1.18 -25.42 0.99
C LEU A 42 0.63 -24.51 2.11
N ASP A 43 1.49 -23.79 2.82
CA ASP A 43 1.11 -22.92 3.93
C ASP A 43 0.13 -21.81 3.49
N MET A 44 0.24 -21.33 2.25
CA MET A 44 -0.66 -20.30 1.73
C MET A 44 -1.99 -20.90 1.28
N ILE A 45 -1.97 -22.05 0.61
CA ILE A 45 -3.17 -22.74 0.14
C ILE A 45 -3.99 -23.27 1.33
N SER A 46 -3.32 -23.76 2.37
CA SER A 46 -3.95 -24.36 3.55
C SER A 46 -4.82 -23.40 4.38
N LYS A 47 -4.75 -22.09 4.10
CA LYS A 47 -5.67 -21.08 4.65
C LYS A 47 -7.13 -21.34 4.28
N SER A 48 -7.39 -21.98 3.14
CA SER A 48 -8.73 -22.43 2.74
C SER A 48 -8.77 -23.96 2.66
N LYS A 49 -9.66 -24.58 3.43
CA LYS A 49 -9.84 -26.04 3.43
C LYS A 49 -10.26 -26.54 2.04
N GLU A 50 -11.21 -25.86 1.40
CA GLU A 50 -11.72 -26.25 0.07
C GLU A 50 -10.62 -26.16 -1.00
N CYS A 51 -9.77 -25.13 -0.95
CA CYS A 51 -8.67 -24.98 -1.91
C CYS A 51 -7.54 -25.98 -1.66
N ARG A 52 -7.30 -26.35 -0.39
CA ARG A 52 -6.31 -27.35 -0.01
C ARG A 52 -6.62 -28.73 -0.59
N ASP A 53 -7.90 -29.07 -0.69
CA ASP A 53 -8.33 -30.38 -1.17
C ASP A 53 -8.39 -30.48 -2.70
N ILE A 54 -8.19 -29.35 -3.42
CA ILE A 54 -8.07 -29.37 -4.88
C ILE A 54 -6.89 -30.26 -5.29
N PRO A 55 -7.06 -31.18 -6.25
CA PRO A 55 -5.99 -32.04 -6.71
C PRO A 55 -4.82 -31.23 -7.28
N ARG A 56 -3.60 -31.66 -6.96
CA ARG A 56 -2.38 -31.10 -7.54
C ARG A 56 -2.17 -31.47 -9.01
N SER A 57 -3.20 -31.93 -9.72
CA SER A 57 -3.23 -32.16 -11.17
C SER A 57 -4.33 -31.32 -11.79
N ALA A 58 -3.97 -30.44 -12.73
CA ALA A 58 -4.90 -29.51 -13.38
C ALA A 58 -6.06 -30.23 -14.08
N LEU A 59 -5.76 -31.34 -14.77
CA LEU A 59 -6.78 -32.16 -15.44
C LEU A 59 -7.71 -32.83 -14.42
N LYS A 60 -7.19 -33.46 -13.36
CA LYS A 60 -8.03 -34.07 -12.31
C LYS A 60 -8.95 -33.03 -11.64
N ALA A 61 -8.43 -31.83 -11.41
CA ALA A 61 -9.18 -30.74 -10.79
C ALA A 61 -10.34 -30.26 -11.67
N LEU A 62 -10.11 -30.06 -12.98
CA LEU A 62 -11.18 -29.61 -13.89
C LEU A 62 -12.15 -30.70 -14.33
N GLU A 63 -11.82 -31.97 -14.25
CA GLU A 63 -12.79 -33.02 -14.58
C GLU A 63 -13.85 -33.20 -13.50
N SER A 64 -13.51 -32.97 -12.24
CA SER A 64 -14.44 -33.08 -11.12
C SER A 64 -15.38 -31.88 -11.07
N GLU A 65 -16.69 -32.12 -11.08
CA GLU A 65 -17.67 -31.03 -10.91
C GLU A 65 -17.53 -30.34 -9.55
N HIS A 66 -17.17 -31.09 -8.50
CA HIS A 66 -16.96 -30.55 -7.17
C HIS A 66 -15.82 -29.52 -7.15
N TYR A 67 -14.64 -29.87 -7.67
CA TYR A 67 -13.50 -28.94 -7.68
C TYR A 67 -13.67 -27.80 -8.69
N ARG A 68 -14.38 -28.03 -9.80
CA ARG A 68 -14.81 -26.94 -10.68
C ARG A 68 -15.62 -25.89 -9.93
N LYS A 69 -16.59 -26.29 -9.11
CA LYS A 69 -17.36 -25.34 -8.29
C LYS A 69 -16.47 -24.54 -7.34
N VAL A 70 -15.47 -25.18 -6.73
CA VAL A 70 -14.51 -24.49 -5.86
C VAL A 70 -13.66 -23.49 -6.64
N ILE A 71 -13.09 -23.88 -7.79
CA ILE A 71 -12.24 -23.01 -8.63
C ILE A 71 -13.02 -21.79 -9.17
N PHE A 72 -14.30 -21.97 -9.49
CA PHE A 72 -15.15 -20.89 -9.98
C PHE A 72 -15.77 -20.04 -8.86
N ASN A 73 -15.52 -20.37 -7.60
CA ASN A 73 -15.97 -19.60 -6.46
C ASN A 73 -15.11 -18.33 -6.28
N THR A 74 -15.73 -17.25 -5.85
CA THR A 74 -15.07 -16.00 -5.48
C THR A 74 -13.98 -16.22 -4.42
N GLU A 75 -14.17 -17.14 -3.48
CA GLU A 75 -13.16 -17.40 -2.44
C GLU A 75 -11.85 -17.96 -2.98
N PHE A 76 -11.90 -18.77 -4.04
CA PHE A 76 -10.69 -19.22 -4.72
C PHE A 76 -9.93 -18.02 -5.32
N ILE A 77 -10.65 -17.12 -6.00
CA ILE A 77 -10.06 -15.92 -6.62
C ILE A 77 -9.44 -15.03 -5.55
N HIS A 78 -10.17 -14.74 -4.47
CA HIS A 78 -9.67 -13.93 -3.36
C HIS A 78 -8.41 -14.52 -2.73
N LEU A 79 -8.37 -15.84 -2.49
CA LEU A 79 -7.18 -16.50 -1.95
C LEU A 79 -5.97 -16.33 -2.88
N MET A 80 -6.16 -16.49 -4.20
CA MET A 80 -5.08 -16.33 -5.17
C MET A 80 -4.59 -14.88 -5.23
N MET A 81 -5.53 -13.92 -5.19
CA MET A 81 -5.20 -12.49 -5.20
C MET A 81 -4.45 -12.06 -3.95
N GLU A 82 -4.93 -12.48 -2.77
CA GLU A 82 -4.28 -12.18 -1.49
C GLU A 82 -2.87 -12.79 -1.42
N ALA A 83 -2.74 -14.04 -1.86
CA ALA A 83 -1.46 -14.74 -1.85
C ALA A 83 -0.45 -14.09 -2.79
N ILE A 84 -0.85 -13.76 -4.02
CA ILE A 84 0.05 -13.11 -4.99
C ILE A 84 0.38 -11.69 -4.53
N SER A 85 -0.60 -10.93 -4.01
CA SER A 85 -0.35 -9.61 -3.42
C SER A 85 0.70 -9.66 -2.31
N PHE A 86 0.61 -10.64 -1.40
CA PHE A 86 1.59 -10.87 -0.35
C PHE A 86 2.98 -11.20 -0.91
N LEU A 87 3.07 -12.02 -1.95
CA LEU A 87 4.33 -12.41 -2.57
C LEU A 87 4.98 -11.31 -3.41
N VAL A 88 4.19 -10.41 -3.99
CA VAL A 88 4.69 -9.26 -4.76
C VAL A 88 5.33 -8.23 -3.84
N TRP A 89 4.71 -7.96 -2.69
CA TRP A 89 5.06 -6.85 -1.81
C TRP A 89 6.56 -6.71 -1.46
N PRO A 90 7.28 -7.79 -1.08
CA PRO A 90 8.70 -7.69 -0.72
C PRO A 90 9.61 -7.20 -1.85
N HIS A 91 9.17 -7.33 -3.11
CA HIS A 91 9.95 -6.98 -4.30
C HIS A 91 9.75 -5.53 -4.76
N LEU A 92 8.95 -4.74 -4.02
CA LEU A 92 8.60 -3.35 -4.38
C LEU A 92 9.54 -2.30 -3.76
N GLY A 93 10.56 -2.72 -3.02
CA GLY A 93 11.46 -1.80 -2.31
C GLY A 93 10.77 -1.04 -1.16
N ILE A 94 9.76 -1.65 -0.54
CA ILE A 94 9.06 -1.13 0.65
C ILE A 94 9.38 -2.03 1.84
N TYR A 95 10.10 -1.48 2.83
CA TYR A 95 10.53 -2.24 4.02
C TYR A 95 9.41 -2.51 5.02
N ALA A 96 8.38 -1.67 5.02
CA ALA A 96 7.23 -1.85 5.89
C ALA A 96 6.35 -3.02 5.42
N LYS A 97 5.72 -3.72 6.35
CA LYS A 97 4.76 -4.78 6.03
C LYS A 97 3.57 -4.22 5.25
N LYS A 98 3.00 -5.02 4.35
CA LYS A 98 1.84 -4.64 3.51
C LYS A 98 0.67 -4.12 4.35
N GLU A 99 0.40 -4.76 5.49
CA GLU A 99 -0.72 -4.44 6.39
C GLU A 99 -0.57 -3.09 7.11
N ALA A 100 0.61 -2.45 7.01
CA ALA A 100 0.80 -1.09 7.51
C ALA A 100 0.06 -0.04 6.66
N PHE A 101 -0.34 -0.40 5.44
CA PHE A 101 -0.93 0.50 4.46
C PHE A 101 -2.42 0.23 4.29
N SER A 102 -3.15 1.26 3.87
CA SER A 102 -4.56 1.15 3.50
C SER A 102 -4.70 0.35 2.21
N MET A 103 -5.83 -0.33 2.04
CA MET A 103 -6.16 -0.98 0.78
C MET A 103 -6.37 0.06 -0.34
N ASP A 104 -6.61 1.32 0.00
CA ASP A 104 -6.72 2.42 -0.96
C ASP A 104 -5.37 2.92 -1.48
N ASP A 105 -4.25 2.56 -0.83
CA ASP A 105 -2.90 2.90 -1.29
C ASP A 105 -2.68 2.41 -2.74
N PRO A 106 -2.24 3.26 -3.68
CA PRO A 106 -2.09 2.87 -5.07
C PRO A 106 -1.15 1.66 -5.29
N ILE A 107 -0.07 1.57 -4.50
CA ILE A 107 0.86 0.44 -4.60
C ILE A 107 0.22 -0.83 -4.05
N TYR A 108 -0.45 -0.75 -2.90
CA TYR A 108 -1.24 -1.86 -2.34
C TYR A 108 -2.25 -2.38 -3.37
N ARG A 109 -3.07 -1.50 -3.97
CA ARG A 109 -4.06 -1.88 -4.99
C ARG A 109 -3.42 -2.56 -6.19
N TRP A 110 -2.28 -2.06 -6.65
CA TRP A 110 -1.58 -2.65 -7.78
C TRP A 110 -1.14 -4.10 -7.51
N THR A 111 -0.76 -4.44 -6.27
CA THR A 111 -0.40 -5.82 -5.93
C THR A 111 -1.53 -6.84 -6.11
N TYR A 112 -2.80 -6.40 -6.14
CA TYR A 112 -3.96 -7.26 -6.43
C TYR A 112 -4.19 -7.48 -7.93
N ALA A 113 -3.38 -6.88 -8.81
CA ALA A 113 -3.42 -7.15 -10.24
C ALA A 113 -2.81 -8.52 -10.59
N THR A 114 -3.24 -9.60 -9.93
CA THR A 114 -2.68 -10.95 -10.10
C THR A 114 -2.54 -11.41 -11.55
N PRO A 115 -3.53 -11.21 -12.44
CA PRO A 115 -3.36 -11.59 -13.85
C PRO A 115 -2.18 -10.88 -14.54
N LEU A 116 -1.85 -9.64 -14.15
CA LEU A 116 -0.71 -8.90 -14.68
C LEU A 116 0.60 -9.63 -14.34
N PHE A 117 0.79 -10.01 -13.08
CA PHE A 117 1.98 -10.73 -12.64
C PHE A 117 2.07 -12.12 -13.26
N LEU A 118 0.94 -12.85 -13.36
CA LEU A 118 0.91 -14.16 -14.02
C LEU A 118 1.24 -14.07 -15.52
N ASN A 119 0.82 -13.00 -16.20
CA ASN A 119 1.20 -12.77 -17.59
C ASN A 119 2.71 -12.48 -17.73
N CYS A 120 3.29 -11.72 -16.80
CA CYS A 120 4.74 -11.49 -16.79
C CYS A 120 5.51 -12.80 -16.53
N LEU A 121 5.03 -13.64 -15.62
CA LEU A 121 5.60 -14.97 -15.36
C LEU A 121 5.53 -15.87 -16.60
N ALA A 122 4.39 -15.86 -17.30
CA ALA A 122 4.20 -16.59 -18.54
C ALA A 122 5.17 -16.13 -19.63
N GLU A 123 5.43 -14.83 -19.77
CA GLU A 123 6.39 -14.30 -20.74
C GLU A 123 7.84 -14.72 -20.44
N ILE A 124 8.21 -14.89 -19.16
CA ILE A 124 9.57 -15.25 -18.76
C ILE A 124 9.83 -16.75 -18.87
N SER A 125 8.81 -17.58 -18.60
CA SER A 125 9.02 -19.01 -18.33
C SER A 125 8.02 -19.95 -19.02
N ASP A 126 7.16 -19.42 -19.90
CA ASP A 126 6.01 -20.12 -20.50
C ASP A 126 5.02 -20.72 -19.48
N TYR A 127 5.15 -20.36 -18.19
CA TYR A 127 4.31 -20.86 -17.11
C TYR A 127 2.92 -20.20 -17.14
N ASN A 128 2.02 -20.80 -17.93
CA ASN A 128 0.65 -20.35 -18.16
C ASN A 128 -0.34 -21.54 -18.12
N LEU A 129 -1.62 -21.29 -18.41
CA LEU A 129 -2.64 -22.35 -18.45
C LEU A 129 -2.30 -23.46 -19.46
N GLN A 130 -1.78 -23.08 -20.62
CA GLN A 130 -1.39 -24.03 -21.66
C GLN A 130 -0.33 -24.99 -21.15
N PHE A 131 0.71 -24.46 -20.49
CA PHE A 131 1.71 -25.26 -19.81
C PHE A 131 1.07 -26.16 -18.74
N LEU A 132 0.13 -25.63 -17.96
CA LEU A 132 -0.51 -26.40 -16.89
C LEU A 132 -1.26 -27.62 -17.41
N PHE A 133 -2.03 -27.45 -18.48
CA PHE A 133 -2.87 -28.48 -19.10
C PHE A 133 -2.11 -29.39 -20.06
N SER A 134 -0.91 -28.99 -20.53
CA SER A 134 -0.04 -29.86 -21.33
C SER A 134 0.52 -31.06 -20.55
N ARG A 135 0.43 -31.03 -19.20
CA ARG A 135 0.93 -32.12 -18.35
C ARG A 135 -0.06 -33.29 -18.33
N PRO A 136 0.45 -34.53 -18.32
CA PRO A 136 -0.42 -35.70 -18.29
C PRO A 136 -1.24 -35.74 -17.00
N ARG A 137 -2.39 -36.41 -17.05
CA ARG A 137 -3.30 -36.55 -15.90
C ARG A 137 -2.60 -37.07 -14.64
N SER A 138 -1.63 -37.96 -14.79
CA SER A 138 -0.87 -38.56 -13.68
C SER A 138 0.14 -37.61 -13.03
N PHE A 139 0.46 -36.48 -13.68
CA PHE A 139 1.39 -35.51 -13.14
C PHE A 139 0.77 -34.72 -11.99
N GLU A 140 1.52 -34.59 -10.89
CA GLU A 140 1.13 -33.81 -9.73
C GLU A 140 2.15 -32.69 -9.51
N TYR A 141 1.67 -31.44 -9.53
CA TYR A 141 2.46 -30.25 -9.26
C TYR A 141 2.94 -30.26 -7.82
N PRO A 142 4.27 -30.27 -7.58
CA PRO A 142 4.78 -30.21 -6.23
C PRO A 142 4.38 -28.89 -5.56
N TYR A 143 4.31 -28.88 -4.24
CA TYR A 143 4.29 -27.63 -3.48
C TYR A 143 5.69 -27.01 -3.55
N ARG A 144 5.74 -25.73 -3.90
CA ARG A 144 7.00 -25.00 -3.91
C ARG A 144 7.36 -24.50 -2.53
N THR A 145 8.66 -24.37 -2.27
CA THR A 145 9.13 -23.72 -1.04
C THR A 145 8.93 -22.20 -1.14
N MET A 146 8.91 -21.51 -0.01
CA MET A 146 8.79 -20.05 0.00
C MET A 146 9.98 -19.39 -0.75
N ASP A 147 11.19 -19.94 -0.62
CA ASP A 147 12.39 -19.40 -1.27
C ASP A 147 12.35 -19.55 -2.80
N GLU A 148 11.87 -20.70 -3.29
CA GLU A 148 11.65 -20.91 -4.73
C GLU A 148 10.64 -19.89 -5.29
N VAL A 149 9.53 -19.70 -4.58
CA VAL A 149 8.48 -18.76 -5.01
C VAL A 149 8.99 -17.33 -4.96
N ASN A 150 9.70 -16.92 -3.91
CA ASN A 150 10.30 -15.58 -3.83
C ASN A 150 11.31 -15.32 -4.96
N THR A 151 12.08 -16.33 -5.37
CA THR A 151 13.02 -16.21 -6.50
C THR A 151 12.26 -15.99 -7.82
N ILE A 152 11.18 -16.75 -8.04
CA ILE A 152 10.31 -16.58 -9.21
C ILE A 152 9.63 -15.20 -9.19
N MET A 153 9.12 -14.79 -8.03
CA MET A 153 8.40 -13.53 -7.87
C MET A 153 9.32 -12.32 -8.02
N HIS A 154 10.59 -12.40 -7.60
CA HIS A 154 11.58 -11.36 -7.86
C HIS A 154 11.67 -11.03 -9.36
N THR A 155 11.98 -12.03 -10.19
CA THR A 155 12.11 -11.83 -11.64
C THR A 155 10.79 -11.43 -12.30
N THR A 156 9.67 -11.97 -11.81
CA THR A 156 8.33 -11.64 -12.30
C THR A 156 7.95 -10.18 -12.00
N VAL A 157 8.23 -9.70 -10.79
CA VAL A 157 7.93 -8.33 -10.37
C VAL A 157 8.84 -7.32 -11.05
N GLU A 158 10.14 -7.61 -11.19
CA GLU A 158 11.07 -6.78 -11.97
C GLU A 158 10.55 -6.58 -13.40
N ARG A 159 10.17 -7.68 -14.07
CA ARG A 159 9.59 -7.62 -15.41
C ARG A 159 8.29 -6.80 -15.45
N ALA A 160 7.43 -6.95 -14.44
CA ALA A 160 6.19 -6.18 -14.34
C ALA A 160 6.46 -4.68 -14.14
N ILE A 161 7.46 -4.33 -13.32
CA ILE A 161 7.86 -2.95 -13.08
C ILE A 161 8.35 -2.30 -14.36
N ASP A 162 9.25 -2.97 -15.08
CA ASP A 162 9.83 -2.46 -16.33
C ASP A 162 8.78 -2.33 -17.44
N LYS A 163 7.96 -3.37 -17.62
CA LYS A 163 6.95 -3.42 -18.68
C LYS A 163 5.87 -2.35 -18.53
N HIS A 164 5.47 -2.06 -17.29
CA HIS A 164 4.38 -1.14 -17.00
C HIS A 164 4.86 0.25 -16.55
N GLY A 165 6.17 0.53 -16.59
CA GLY A 165 6.72 1.83 -16.17
C GLY A 165 6.39 2.17 -14.72
N MET A 166 6.34 1.16 -13.85
CA MET A 166 5.90 1.35 -12.46
C MET A 166 6.98 1.92 -11.56
N LYS A 167 8.24 1.96 -12.01
CA LYS A 167 9.36 2.42 -11.18
C LYS A 167 9.16 3.87 -10.73
N GLU A 168 8.88 4.76 -11.68
CA GLU A 168 8.64 6.18 -11.42
C GLU A 168 7.36 6.35 -10.60
N ILE A 169 6.31 5.59 -10.92
CA ILE A 169 5.02 5.63 -10.21
C ILE A 169 5.19 5.24 -8.74
N ILE A 170 5.92 4.16 -8.45
CA ILE A 170 6.18 3.68 -7.10
C ILE A 170 6.94 4.74 -6.30
N GLU A 171 7.96 5.36 -6.88
CA GLU A 171 8.72 6.42 -6.21
C GLU A 171 7.87 7.68 -5.96
N VAL A 172 7.06 8.10 -6.93
CA VAL A 172 6.13 9.23 -6.76
C VAL A 172 5.12 8.93 -5.65
N VAL A 173 4.50 7.75 -5.64
CA VAL A 173 3.56 7.36 -4.58
C VAL A 173 4.25 7.36 -3.23
N LYS A 174 5.45 6.76 -3.12
CA LYS A 174 6.23 6.75 -1.86
C LYS A 174 6.53 8.15 -1.33
N GLN A 175 6.83 9.12 -2.20
CA GLN A 175 7.12 10.50 -1.82
C GLN A 175 5.88 11.30 -1.44
N ASN A 176 4.72 10.98 -2.04
CA ASN A 176 3.48 11.71 -1.89
C ASN A 176 2.43 10.98 -1.04
N ARG A 177 2.83 10.02 -0.21
CA ARG A 177 1.91 9.33 0.71
C ARG A 177 1.23 10.32 1.65
N CYS A 178 -0.06 10.10 1.90
CA CYS A 178 -0.89 10.85 2.84
C CYS A 178 -1.27 9.98 4.06
N ASP A 179 -1.87 10.60 5.07
CA ASP A 179 -2.29 9.92 6.30
C ASP A 179 -3.30 8.79 6.00
N GLU A 180 -4.14 8.96 4.97
CA GLU A 180 -5.15 8.00 4.50
C GLU A 180 -4.56 6.77 3.79
N ASP A 181 -3.33 6.86 3.29
CA ASP A 181 -2.64 5.72 2.66
C ASP A 181 -2.14 4.70 3.68
N TYR A 182 -2.24 5.00 4.97
CA TYR A 182 -1.87 4.11 6.06
C TYR A 182 -3.10 3.42 6.65
N SER A 183 -2.92 2.18 7.09
CA SER A 183 -3.96 1.46 7.83
C SER A 183 -4.39 2.24 9.09
N SER A 184 -5.62 2.01 9.54
CA SER A 184 -6.12 2.56 10.79
C SER A 184 -5.30 2.07 11.99
N VAL A 185 -4.68 0.89 11.88
CA VAL A 185 -3.82 0.31 12.90
C VAL A 185 -2.48 1.06 12.97
N ASN A 186 -2.04 1.37 14.20
CA ASN A 186 -0.73 1.96 14.43
C ASN A 186 0.38 1.00 14.02
N SER A 187 1.11 1.38 12.96
CA SER A 187 2.30 0.68 12.47
C SER A 187 3.54 1.56 12.65
N ALA A 188 4.72 0.93 12.75
CA ALA A 188 5.97 1.69 12.82
C ALA A 188 6.16 2.60 11.59
N ALA A 189 5.68 2.17 10.42
CA ALA A 189 5.71 2.95 9.19
C ALA A 189 4.81 4.19 9.27
N LYS A 190 3.57 4.03 9.77
CA LYS A 190 2.66 5.16 10.02
C LYS A 190 3.24 6.10 11.05
N ILE A 191 3.76 5.59 12.16
CA ILE A 191 4.38 6.42 13.21
C ILE A 191 5.58 7.20 12.65
N ASP A 192 6.47 6.56 11.90
CA ASP A 192 7.63 7.23 11.31
C ASP A 192 7.22 8.26 10.23
N PHE A 193 6.19 7.94 9.43
CA PHE A 193 5.61 8.87 8.48
C PHE A 193 5.00 10.09 9.17
N LEU A 194 4.09 9.89 10.13
CA LEU A 194 3.50 10.98 10.91
C LEU A 194 4.58 11.75 11.66
N ARG A 195 5.62 11.07 12.16
CA ARG A 195 6.79 11.74 12.76
C ARG A 195 7.49 12.62 11.73
N LYS A 196 7.85 12.13 10.55
CA LYS A 196 8.51 12.95 9.51
C LYS A 196 7.59 14.07 9.03
N ARG A 197 6.35 13.77 8.71
CA ARG A 197 5.31 14.71 8.32
C ARG A 197 5.15 15.81 9.37
N TYR A 198 4.94 15.45 10.63
CA TYR A 198 4.67 16.39 11.71
C TYR A 198 5.92 16.86 12.48
N HIS A 199 7.13 16.38 12.18
CA HIS A 199 8.37 17.02 12.66
C HIS A 199 8.99 17.91 11.59
N THR A 200 8.92 17.53 10.32
CA THR A 200 9.40 18.35 9.19
C THR A 200 8.39 19.43 8.82
N ARG A 201 7.09 19.20 9.06
CA ARG A 201 6.00 20.13 8.71
C ARG A 201 5.22 20.68 9.90
N ASN A 202 5.49 20.29 11.16
CA ASN A 202 4.86 20.92 12.34
C ASN A 202 5.85 21.53 13.33
N PHE A 203 6.89 22.21 12.84
CA PHE A 203 7.53 23.21 13.69
C PHE A 203 7.15 24.63 13.27
N ALA A 204 7.30 24.97 11.99
CA ALA A 204 6.85 26.28 11.49
C ALA A 204 5.31 26.34 11.35
N PRO A 205 4.61 25.42 10.65
CA PRO A 205 3.15 25.47 10.46
C PRO A 205 2.28 25.23 11.70
N ARG A 206 2.72 24.49 12.73
CA ARG A 206 1.92 24.36 13.97
C ARG A 206 1.93 25.63 14.83
N MET A 207 2.95 26.44 14.61
CA MET A 207 3.13 27.73 15.23
C MET A 207 2.54 28.83 14.34
N GLU A 208 2.68 28.73 13.02
CA GLU A 208 1.96 29.54 12.02
C GLU A 208 0.46 29.28 12.11
N GLU A 209 -0.14 28.09 12.05
CA GLU A 209 -1.59 27.91 12.29
C GLU A 209 -2.05 28.44 13.67
N SER A 210 -1.19 28.38 14.70
CA SER A 210 -1.47 28.97 16.01
C SER A 210 -1.27 30.50 16.06
N LEU A 211 -0.52 31.09 15.12
CA LEU A 211 -0.26 32.54 14.96
C LEU A 211 -1.07 33.18 13.82
N ASP A 212 -1.45 32.41 12.81
CA ASP A 212 -2.24 32.71 11.61
C ASP A 212 -3.71 32.53 11.97
N GLY A 213 -4.09 31.56 12.80
CA GLY A 213 -5.36 31.65 13.53
C GLY A 213 -5.44 32.90 14.43
N LEU A 214 -4.29 33.49 14.76
CA LEU A 214 -4.11 34.75 15.51
C LEU A 214 -3.83 35.97 14.59
N MET A 215 -3.78 35.82 13.27
CA MET A 215 -3.38 36.88 12.33
C MET A 215 -4.19 36.94 11.03
N GLU A 216 -4.87 35.87 10.62
CA GLU A 216 -5.92 35.85 9.59
C GLU A 216 -7.20 36.56 10.05
N GLY A 217 -7.26 37.03 11.30
CA GLY A 217 -8.18 38.10 11.67
C GLY A 217 -7.80 39.45 11.06
N ALA A 218 -6.58 39.65 10.56
CA ALA A 218 -6.05 40.97 10.22
C ALA A 218 -5.48 41.09 8.79
N THR A 219 -5.92 40.27 7.84
CA THR A 219 -5.55 40.46 6.42
C THR A 219 -6.77 40.33 5.51
N GLU A 220 -6.78 41.13 4.45
CA GLU A 220 -7.93 41.67 3.73
C GLU A 220 -9.05 40.68 3.30
N PRO A 221 -10.31 41.16 3.26
CA PRO A 221 -11.50 40.32 3.43
C PRO A 221 -11.90 39.56 2.16
N ASP A 222 -12.13 38.26 2.32
CA ASP A 222 -12.91 37.47 1.36
C ASP A 222 -14.41 37.73 1.63
N GLN A 223 -15.14 38.16 0.60
CA GLN A 223 -16.47 38.80 0.71
C GLN A 223 -17.62 37.82 1.05
N SER A 224 -17.34 36.60 1.50
CA SER A 224 -18.38 35.57 1.68
C SER A 224 -18.75 35.21 3.12
N ASN A 225 -18.04 35.66 4.17
CA ASN A 225 -18.48 35.39 5.56
C ASN A 225 -18.03 36.42 6.61
N ILE A 226 -18.64 37.61 6.58
CA ILE A 226 -18.30 38.77 7.43
C ILE A 226 -18.51 38.49 8.92
N GLU A 227 -19.47 37.63 9.29
CA GLU A 227 -19.82 37.39 10.70
C GLU A 227 -18.83 36.46 11.41
N GLU A 228 -18.32 35.41 10.74
CA GLU A 228 -17.31 34.50 11.31
C GLU A 228 -15.92 35.17 11.42
N GLN A 229 -15.57 36.05 10.50
CA GLN A 229 -14.29 36.79 10.52
C GLN A 229 -14.21 37.82 11.65
N VAL A 230 -15.28 38.59 11.91
CA VAL A 230 -15.29 39.59 12.98
C VAL A 230 -15.16 38.94 14.36
N VAL A 231 -15.73 37.75 14.55
CA VAL A 231 -15.62 37.00 15.81
C VAL A 231 -14.19 36.50 16.03
N ALA A 232 -13.54 35.96 14.99
CA ALA A 232 -12.15 35.49 15.07
C ALA A 232 -11.17 36.62 15.41
N GLU A 233 -11.30 37.79 14.77
CA GLU A 233 -10.40 38.92 15.00
C GLU A 233 -10.54 39.53 16.41
N VAL A 234 -11.75 39.58 16.97
CA VAL A 234 -11.99 40.07 18.33
C VAL A 234 -11.41 39.11 19.38
N LEU A 235 -11.63 37.80 19.23
CA LEU A 235 -11.13 36.78 20.16
C LEU A 235 -9.60 36.79 20.25
N VAL A 236 -8.95 36.94 19.10
CA VAL A 236 -7.50 37.05 18.99
C VAL A 236 -6.98 38.30 19.69
N LYS A 237 -7.58 39.47 19.42
CA LYS A 237 -7.16 40.73 20.06
C LYS A 237 -7.35 40.69 21.56
N ASP A 238 -8.40 40.03 22.05
CA ASP A 238 -8.67 39.89 23.48
C ASP A 238 -7.73 38.88 24.17
N PHE A 239 -7.30 37.84 23.47
CA PHE A 239 -6.26 36.94 23.97
C PHE A 239 -4.88 37.60 24.02
N ILE A 240 -4.47 38.33 22.97
CA ILE A 240 -3.18 39.05 22.95
C ILE A 240 -3.08 40.04 24.12
N LYS A 241 -4.19 40.70 24.51
CA LYS A 241 -4.23 41.60 25.67
C LYS A 241 -3.94 40.90 27.01
N GLN A 242 -4.15 39.59 27.10
CA GLN A 242 -3.88 38.80 28.31
C GLN A 242 -2.42 38.32 28.39
N LEU A 243 -1.66 38.44 27.29
CA LEU A 243 -0.28 37.99 27.22
C LEU A 243 0.69 39.01 27.83
N THR A 244 1.85 38.53 28.27
CA THR A 244 2.90 39.42 28.78
C THR A 244 3.61 40.13 27.63
N PRO A 245 4.19 41.33 27.83
CA PRO A 245 4.93 42.04 26.78
C PRO A 245 6.07 41.23 26.17
N ARG A 246 6.68 40.34 26.96
CA ARG A 246 7.71 39.41 26.46
C ARG A 246 7.14 38.32 25.55
N ASP A 247 5.96 37.80 25.87
CA ASP A 247 5.30 36.79 25.05
C ASP A 247 4.84 37.38 23.73
N ILE A 248 4.30 38.60 23.77
CA ILE A 248 3.96 39.39 22.57
C ILE A 248 5.19 39.57 21.69
N HIS A 249 6.32 39.98 22.27
CA HIS A 249 7.55 40.18 21.49
C HIS A 249 8.12 38.88 20.90
N ILE A 250 7.99 37.75 21.60
CA ILE A 250 8.36 36.43 21.05
C ILE A 250 7.48 36.10 19.84
N LEU A 251 6.16 36.36 19.92
CA LEU A 251 5.23 36.14 18.82
C LEU A 251 5.50 37.07 17.63
N GLU A 252 5.83 38.34 17.87
CA GLU A 252 6.22 39.31 16.83
C GLU A 252 7.51 38.89 16.09
N LEU A 253 8.54 38.46 16.83
CA LEU A 253 9.77 37.98 16.21
C LEU A 253 9.54 36.68 15.42
N ARG A 254 8.63 35.81 15.89
CA ARG A 254 8.22 34.63 15.15
C ARG A 254 7.46 34.96 13.88
N LYS A 255 6.54 35.92 13.93
CA LYS A 255 5.83 36.47 12.75
C LYS A 255 6.81 36.99 11.70
N ASN A 256 7.89 37.61 12.13
CA ASN A 256 8.92 38.15 11.24
C ASN A 256 9.93 37.10 10.75
N GLY A 257 9.69 35.81 11.00
CA GLY A 257 10.49 34.69 10.45
C GLY A 257 11.73 34.30 11.25
N TYR A 258 11.99 34.88 12.42
CA TYR A 258 13.19 34.60 13.21
C TYR A 258 13.15 33.21 13.85
N THR A 259 14.28 32.49 13.83
CA THR A 259 14.45 31.19 14.48
C THR A 259 14.46 31.31 16.01
N TYR A 260 14.19 30.22 16.74
CA TYR A 260 14.23 30.26 18.21
C TYR A 260 15.62 30.55 18.78
N GLN A 261 16.67 30.27 18.03
CA GLN A 261 18.02 30.62 18.45
C GLN A 261 18.22 32.14 18.34
N GLU A 262 17.85 32.75 17.21
CA GLU A 262 17.93 34.20 17.01
C GLU A 262 17.06 34.97 18.00
N ILE A 263 15.86 34.46 18.30
CA ILE A 263 14.97 35.04 19.32
C ILE A 263 15.58 34.91 20.72
N ALA A 264 16.21 33.77 21.03
CA ALA A 264 16.88 33.59 22.31
C ALA A 264 18.04 34.58 22.46
N ASP A 265 18.83 34.77 21.41
CA ASP A 265 19.97 35.68 21.38
C ASP A 265 19.50 37.15 21.50
N GLN A 266 18.39 37.52 20.85
CA GLN A 266 17.83 38.88 20.89
C GLN A 266 17.13 39.22 22.23
N LEU A 267 16.46 38.25 22.84
CA LEU A 267 15.73 38.44 24.11
C LEU A 267 16.55 38.07 25.36
N GLY A 268 17.80 37.63 25.18
CA GLY A 268 18.72 37.29 26.26
C GLY A 268 18.39 35.97 26.97
N TYR A 269 17.79 34.99 26.28
CA TYR A 269 17.60 33.64 26.82
C TYR A 269 18.87 32.81 26.67
N HIS A 270 19.24 32.08 27.73
CA HIS A 270 20.42 31.21 27.72
C HIS A 270 20.31 30.02 26.75
N THR A 271 19.09 29.60 26.38
CA THR A 271 18.87 28.47 25.46
C THR A 271 17.62 28.69 24.60
N HIS A 272 17.66 28.27 23.34
CA HIS A 272 16.48 28.27 22.44
C HIS A 272 15.32 27.43 23.01
N SER A 273 15.64 26.41 23.81
CA SER A 273 14.66 25.57 24.51
C SER A 273 13.77 26.35 25.48
N ALA A 274 14.26 27.46 26.07
CA ALA A 274 13.46 28.31 26.93
C ALA A 274 12.40 29.11 26.14
N VAL A 275 12.76 29.57 24.93
CA VAL A 275 11.82 30.22 24.00
C VAL A 275 10.78 29.22 23.52
N LYS A 276 11.22 28.02 23.10
CA LYS A 276 10.32 26.94 22.66
C LYS A 276 9.27 26.57 23.71
N LYS A 277 9.69 26.31 24.96
CA LYS A 277 8.76 25.97 26.05
C LYS A 277 7.72 27.07 26.32
N ARG A 278 8.10 28.32 26.04
CA ARG A 278 7.23 29.48 26.24
C ARG A 278 6.19 29.56 25.13
N VAL A 279 6.59 29.32 23.88
CA VAL A 279 5.68 29.18 22.74
C VAL A 279 4.72 28.00 22.93
N ASP A 280 5.22 26.84 23.36
CA ASP A 280 4.39 25.65 23.61
C ASP A 280 3.29 25.95 24.67
N ARG A 281 3.65 26.67 25.74
CA ARG A 281 2.70 27.10 26.78
C ARG A 281 1.66 28.10 26.25
N LEU A 282 2.04 29.00 25.35
CA LEU A 282 1.11 29.96 24.74
C LEU A 282 0.10 29.25 23.84
N ALA A 283 0.53 28.21 23.11
CA ALA A 283 -0.36 27.38 22.31
C ALA A 283 -1.37 26.59 23.18
N GLU A 284 -0.93 26.05 24.31
CA GLU A 284 -1.81 25.40 25.29
C GLU A 284 -2.84 26.38 25.87
N GLN A 285 -2.42 27.61 26.19
CA GLN A 285 -3.32 28.66 26.70
C GLN A 285 -4.34 29.09 25.66
N TRP A 286 -3.94 29.21 24.39
CA TRP A 286 -4.84 29.53 23.29
C TRP A 286 -5.90 28.45 23.10
N LEU A 287 -5.50 27.17 23.07
CA LEU A 287 -6.42 26.04 22.94
C LEU A 287 -7.46 25.98 24.08
N ALA A 288 -7.01 26.23 25.30
CA ALA A 288 -7.91 26.32 26.46
C ALA A 288 -8.86 27.51 26.37
N TYR A 289 -8.39 28.66 25.87
CA TYR A 289 -9.19 29.86 25.68
C TYR A 289 -10.29 29.66 24.62
N THR A 290 -9.95 29.04 23.48
CA THR A 290 -10.91 28.77 22.40
C THR A 290 -11.96 27.72 22.77
N GLN A 291 -11.60 26.70 23.56
CA GLN A 291 -12.54 25.68 24.04
C GLN A 291 -13.54 26.20 25.10
N GLY A 292 -13.23 27.32 25.75
CA GLY A 292 -14.11 27.96 26.74
C GLY A 292 -15.13 28.96 26.15
N HIS A 293 -15.03 29.28 24.85
CA HIS A 293 -15.88 30.27 24.16
C HIS A 293 -16.74 29.65 23.03
N THR A 294 -16.71 28.33 22.85
CA THR A 294 -17.70 27.53 22.09
C THR A 294 -18.83 27.06 22.99
#